data_AF-A0A5S4EZP5-F1
#
_entry.id   AF-A0A5S4EZP5-F1
#
_cell.length_a   1.000
_cell.length_b   1.000
_cell.length_c   1.000
_cell.angle_alpha   90.00
_cell.angle_beta   90.00
_cell.angle_gamma   90.00
#
_symmetry.space_group_name_H-M   'P 1'
#
loop_
_entity.id
_entity.type
_entity.pdbx_description
1 polymer ?
#
loop_
_entity_poly.entity_id
_entity_poly.type
_entity_poly.pdbx_seq_one_letter_code
_entity_poly.pdbx_strand_id
1 'polypeptide(L)'
;MVKVGRPPQDPARQLERAHRILDAAAELILRWGYDKTTIDDVAKRSGVAKGTIYLHWKTRDDLFAALLRRERVRMLEDIRASEPATVSELFGRFVAVMLRRPLLRATLVGDSEVLGKLTRMKRQSVTALELGGAFDTYLARLIEHGAVRKEPGDHTTVIGSIVYGFVALPDMLREEARLPDERIAELVADTIGRAMETGRASSAAATRATLDFLDAMVEIARHKLADSMGAKERV
;
A
#
# COMPACT_ATOMS: atom_id res chain seq x y z
N MET A 1 -33.49 -21.75 -33.31
CA MET A 1 -32.99 -20.42 -32.90
C MET A 1 -31.79 -20.60 -32.00
N VAL A 2 -30.58 -20.41 -32.52
CA VAL A 2 -29.34 -20.49 -31.74
C VAL A 2 -29.22 -19.19 -30.95
N LYS A 3 -29.20 -19.25 -29.62
CA LYS A 3 -28.83 -18.11 -28.77
C LYS A 3 -27.39 -17.72 -29.15
N VAL A 4 -27.25 -16.63 -29.88
CA VAL A 4 -25.95 -15.98 -30.10
C VAL A 4 -25.42 -15.62 -28.71
N GLY A 5 -24.46 -16.40 -28.24
CA GLY A 5 -23.78 -16.13 -26.96
C GLY A 5 -23.19 -14.74 -27.01
N ARG A 6 -23.38 -13.96 -25.93
CA ARG A 6 -22.78 -12.63 -25.78
C ARG A 6 -21.29 -12.74 -26.12
N PRO A 7 -20.74 -11.88 -27.01
CA PRO A 7 -19.33 -11.95 -27.36
C PRO A 7 -18.47 -11.90 -26.09
N PRO A 8 -17.33 -12.61 -26.04
CA PRO A 8 -16.42 -12.56 -24.91
C PRO A 8 -16.15 -11.10 -24.56
N GLN A 9 -16.30 -10.76 -23.27
CA GLN A 9 -16.08 -9.40 -22.82
C GLN A 9 -14.63 -9.03 -23.11
N ASP A 10 -14.42 -7.95 -23.85
CA ASP A 10 -13.12 -7.32 -24.06
C ASP A 10 -12.38 -7.21 -22.70
N PRO A 11 -11.20 -7.83 -22.54
CA PRO A 11 -10.43 -7.78 -21.29
C PRO A 11 -10.20 -6.36 -20.78
N ALA A 12 -10.01 -5.39 -21.70
CA ALA A 12 -9.83 -3.99 -21.33
C ALA A 12 -11.09 -3.41 -20.67
N ARG A 13 -12.27 -3.70 -21.22
CA ARG A 13 -13.56 -3.27 -20.64
C ARG A 13 -13.86 -3.96 -19.31
N GLN A 14 -13.43 -5.22 -19.15
CA GLN A 14 -13.55 -5.94 -17.90
C GLN A 14 -12.69 -5.30 -16.81
N LEU A 15 -11.44 -4.94 -17.15
CA LEU A 15 -10.52 -4.26 -16.25
C LEU A 15 -11.02 -2.85 -15.87
N GLU A 16 -11.45 -2.05 -16.85
CA GLU A 16 -12.04 -0.72 -16.63
C GLU A 16 -13.24 -0.80 -15.67
N ARG A 17 -14.10 -1.80 -15.84
CA ARG A 17 -15.24 -2.02 -14.95
C ARG A 17 -14.79 -2.39 -13.54
N ALA A 18 -13.79 -3.26 -13.41
CA ALA A 18 -13.24 -3.61 -12.10
C ALA A 18 -12.67 -2.37 -11.38
N HIS A 19 -11.95 -1.50 -12.09
CA HIS A 19 -11.47 -0.24 -11.52
C HIS A 19 -12.61 0.67 -11.04
N ARG A 20 -13.68 0.84 -11.83
CA ARG A 20 -14.86 1.61 -11.41
C ARG A 20 -15.54 1.06 -10.16
N ILE A 21 -15.61 -0.26 -10.03
CA ILE A 21 -16.15 -0.92 -8.82
C ILE A 21 -15.26 -0.61 -7.61
N LEU A 22 -13.94 -0.70 -7.77
CA LEU A 22 -12.98 -0.39 -6.71
C LEU A 22 -12.99 1.09 -6.31
N ASP A 23 -13.20 2.02 -7.26
CA ASP A 23 -13.35 3.45 -6.96
C ASP A 23 -14.61 3.72 -6.12
N ALA A 24 -15.73 3.11 -6.51
CA ALA A 24 -16.96 3.18 -5.71
C ALA A 24 -16.77 2.58 -4.31
N ALA A 25 -16.10 1.44 -4.20
CA ALA A 25 -15.78 0.82 -2.92
C ALA A 25 -14.91 1.72 -2.02
N ALA A 26 -13.90 2.38 -2.59
CA ALA A 26 -13.02 3.30 -1.87
C ALA A 26 -13.80 4.47 -1.27
N GLU A 27 -14.66 5.10 -2.06
CA GLU A 27 -15.47 6.23 -1.60
C GLU A 27 -16.40 5.83 -0.45
N LEU A 28 -17.09 4.70 -0.57
CA LEU A 28 -18.06 4.25 0.43
C LEU A 28 -17.38 3.85 1.74
N ILE A 29 -16.22 3.17 1.68
CA ILE A 29 -15.44 2.83 2.89
C ILE A 29 -14.97 4.10 3.60
N LEU A 30 -14.43 5.08 2.87
CA LEU A 30 -13.96 6.32 3.50
C LEU A 30 -15.11 7.12 4.11
N ARG A 31 -16.32 7.00 3.57
CA ARG A 31 -17.49 7.73 4.05
C ARG A 31 -18.19 7.06 5.23
N TRP A 32 -18.31 5.73 5.22
CA TRP A 32 -19.16 5.00 6.15
C TRP A 32 -18.43 3.91 6.94
N GLY A 33 -17.18 3.61 6.58
CA GLY A 33 -16.43 2.50 7.11
C GLY A 33 -16.78 1.16 6.45
N TYR A 34 -15.91 0.20 6.64
CA TYR A 34 -16.01 -1.15 6.09
C TYR A 34 -17.31 -1.86 6.52
N ASP A 35 -17.68 -1.80 7.81
CA ASP A 35 -18.79 -2.61 8.34
C ASP A 35 -20.15 -2.16 7.81
N LYS A 36 -20.30 -0.85 7.56
CA LYS A 36 -21.55 -0.23 7.05
C LYS A 36 -21.66 -0.23 5.52
N THR A 37 -20.61 -0.64 4.80
CA THR A 37 -20.63 -0.66 3.33
C THR A 37 -21.06 -2.03 2.81
N THR A 38 -22.14 -2.10 2.02
CA THR A 38 -22.62 -3.37 1.43
C THR A 38 -22.23 -3.50 -0.04
N ILE A 39 -22.29 -4.72 -0.59
CA ILE A 39 -22.12 -4.95 -2.03
C ILE A 39 -23.21 -4.24 -2.85
N ASP A 40 -24.42 -4.10 -2.30
CA ASP A 40 -25.51 -3.41 -2.99
C ASP A 40 -25.25 -1.91 -3.10
N ASP A 41 -24.66 -1.30 -2.07
CA ASP A 41 -24.21 0.11 -2.11
C ASP A 41 -23.12 0.30 -3.17
N VAL A 42 -22.14 -0.60 -3.22
CA VAL A 42 -21.07 -0.56 -4.22
C VAL A 42 -21.63 -0.71 -5.64
N ALA A 43 -22.56 -1.65 -5.84
CA ALA A 43 -23.22 -1.87 -7.14
C ALA A 43 -23.97 -0.61 -7.59
N LYS A 44 -24.77 -0.03 -6.69
CA LYS A 44 -25.51 1.22 -6.94
C LYS A 44 -24.57 2.36 -7.28
N ARG A 45 -23.48 2.54 -6.52
CA ARG A 45 -22.52 3.64 -6.70
C ARG A 45 -21.70 3.50 -7.98
N SER A 46 -21.28 2.29 -8.33
CA SER A 46 -20.49 2.01 -9.55
C SER A 46 -21.34 1.90 -10.82
N GLY A 47 -22.67 1.87 -10.69
CA GLY A 47 -23.58 1.73 -11.84
C GLY A 47 -23.55 0.35 -12.49
N VAL A 48 -23.17 -0.69 -11.74
CA VAL A 48 -23.15 -2.08 -12.22
C VAL A 48 -24.17 -2.93 -11.47
N ALA A 49 -24.56 -4.07 -12.06
CA ALA A 49 -25.40 -5.03 -11.35
C ALA A 49 -24.59 -5.77 -10.28
N LYS A 50 -25.25 -6.14 -9.16
CA LYS A 50 -24.66 -6.94 -8.07
C LYS A 50 -23.94 -8.18 -8.59
N GLY A 51 -24.57 -8.91 -9.50
CA GLY A 51 -23.99 -10.10 -10.14
C GLY A 51 -22.68 -9.81 -10.88
N THR A 52 -22.50 -8.60 -11.41
CA THR A 52 -21.25 -8.20 -12.07
C THR A 52 -20.09 -8.06 -11.09
N ILE A 53 -20.34 -7.59 -9.87
CA ILE A 53 -19.30 -7.55 -8.82
C ILE A 53 -18.87 -8.98 -8.47
N TYR A 54 -19.84 -9.89 -8.30
CA TYR A 54 -19.56 -11.29 -7.99
C TYR A 54 -18.83 -12.08 -9.08
N LEU A 55 -18.81 -11.58 -10.33
CA LEU A 55 -17.96 -12.15 -11.39
C LEU A 55 -16.47 -11.90 -11.13
N HIS A 56 -16.12 -10.81 -10.45
CA HIS A 56 -14.73 -10.46 -10.12
C HIS A 56 -14.33 -10.95 -8.72
N TRP A 57 -15.21 -10.76 -7.73
CA TRP A 57 -14.92 -11.03 -6.32
C TRP A 57 -16.03 -11.85 -5.69
N LYS A 58 -15.69 -13.04 -5.18
CA LYS A 58 -16.67 -13.96 -4.60
C LYS A 58 -17.30 -13.42 -3.32
N THR A 59 -16.52 -12.63 -2.57
CA THR A 59 -16.96 -12.06 -1.29
C THR A 59 -16.70 -10.57 -1.22
N ARG A 60 -17.38 -9.90 -0.28
CA ARG A 60 -17.10 -8.51 0.08
C ARG A 60 -15.66 -8.31 0.56
N ASP A 61 -15.11 -9.31 1.24
CA ASP A 61 -13.73 -9.28 1.74
C ASP A 61 -12.73 -9.33 0.59
N ASP A 62 -12.99 -10.15 -0.44
CA ASP A 62 -12.15 -10.22 -1.64
C ASP A 62 -12.11 -8.88 -2.39
N LEU A 63 -13.28 -8.23 -2.56
CA LEU A 63 -13.40 -6.92 -3.19
C LEU A 63 -12.54 -5.88 -2.45
N PHE A 64 -12.68 -5.80 -1.13
CA PHE A 64 -11.96 -4.80 -0.36
C PHE A 64 -10.48 -5.13 -0.19
N ALA A 65 -10.10 -6.41 -0.17
CA ALA A 65 -8.70 -6.81 -0.25
C ALA A 65 -8.08 -6.39 -1.60
N ALA A 66 -8.80 -6.55 -2.71
CA ALA A 66 -8.36 -6.07 -4.03
C ALA A 66 -8.23 -4.55 -4.07
N LEU A 67 -9.13 -3.81 -3.43
CA LEU A 67 -9.02 -2.35 -3.26
C LEU A 67 -7.71 -1.98 -2.55
N LEU A 68 -7.42 -2.57 -1.40
CA LEU A 68 -6.17 -2.27 -0.66
C LEU A 68 -4.91 -2.66 -1.44
N ARG A 69 -4.96 -3.72 -2.26
CA ARG A 69 -3.86 -4.08 -3.17
C ARG A 69 -3.66 -3.03 -4.25
N ARG A 70 -4.75 -2.53 -4.85
CA ARG A 70 -4.69 -1.48 -5.87
C ARG A 70 -4.10 -0.19 -5.31
N GLU A 71 -4.54 0.24 -4.13
CA GLU A 71 -3.99 1.44 -3.50
C GLU A 71 -2.51 1.28 -3.16
N ARG A 72 -2.07 0.07 -2.76
CA ARG A 72 -0.66 -0.25 -2.55
C ARG A 72 0.19 -0.17 -3.81
N VAL A 73 -0.30 -0.70 -4.93
CA VAL A 73 0.39 -0.59 -6.23
C VAL A 73 0.60 0.88 -6.58
N ARG A 74 -0.46 1.69 -6.53
CA ARG A 74 -0.39 3.13 -6.81
C ARG A 74 0.60 3.85 -5.89
N MET A 75 0.61 3.52 -4.60
CA MET A 75 1.57 4.09 -3.65
C MET A 75 3.01 3.73 -3.98
N LEU A 76 3.30 2.46 -4.29
CA LEU A 76 4.66 2.01 -4.63
C LEU A 76 5.14 2.62 -5.95
N GLU A 77 4.26 2.74 -6.94
CA GLU A 77 4.56 3.41 -8.21
C GLU A 77 4.91 4.88 -8.02
N ASP A 78 4.15 5.61 -7.18
CA ASP A 78 4.45 7.01 -6.83
C ASP A 78 5.81 7.16 -6.13
N ILE A 79 6.10 6.27 -5.17
CA ILE A 79 7.40 6.27 -4.46
C ILE A 79 8.53 5.98 -5.46
N ARG A 80 8.36 4.98 -6.31
CA ARG A 80 9.36 4.61 -7.33
C ARG A 80 9.60 5.72 -8.36
N ALA A 81 8.56 6.44 -8.76
CA ALA A 81 8.66 7.57 -9.67
C ALA A 81 9.42 8.77 -9.06
N SER A 82 9.51 8.84 -7.73
CA SER A 82 10.30 9.88 -7.05
C SER A 82 11.80 9.58 -6.96
N GLU A 83 12.22 8.39 -7.41
CA GLU A 83 13.61 7.93 -7.49
C GLU A 83 14.43 8.19 -6.20
N PRO A 84 14.00 7.67 -5.04
CA PRO A 84 14.73 7.90 -3.80
C PRO A 84 16.13 7.28 -3.89
N ALA A 85 17.14 8.08 -3.53
CA ALA A 85 18.54 7.70 -3.61
C ALA A 85 19.02 6.97 -2.34
N THR A 86 18.32 7.15 -1.22
CA THR A 86 18.70 6.64 0.10
C THR A 86 17.52 5.98 0.83
N VAL A 87 17.79 5.31 1.96
CA VAL A 87 16.73 4.70 2.79
C VAL A 87 15.90 5.77 3.50
N SER A 88 16.52 6.86 3.94
CA SER A 88 15.83 8.00 4.53
C SER A 88 14.88 8.67 3.55
N GLU A 89 15.33 8.91 2.32
CA GLU A 89 14.50 9.44 1.24
C GLU A 89 13.35 8.49 0.90
N LEU A 90 13.62 7.19 0.80
CA LEU A 90 12.60 6.16 0.57
C LEU A 90 11.49 6.24 1.60
N PHE A 91 11.82 6.28 2.90
CA PHE A 91 10.81 6.30 3.96
C PHE A 91 10.14 7.66 4.13
N GLY A 92 10.84 8.76 3.89
CA GLY A 92 10.22 10.08 3.80
C GLY A 92 9.16 10.15 2.71
N ARG A 93 9.51 9.65 1.50
CA ARG A 93 8.57 9.55 0.38
C ARG A 93 7.41 8.60 0.69
N PHE A 94 7.69 7.44 1.28
CA PHE A 94 6.66 6.51 1.73
C PHE A 94 5.64 7.19 2.65
N VAL A 95 6.09 7.92 3.67
CA VAL A 95 5.19 8.63 4.60
C VAL A 95 4.41 9.73 3.90
N ALA A 96 5.07 10.57 3.09
CA ALA A 96 4.39 11.63 2.34
C ALA A 96 3.27 11.11 1.43
N VAL A 97 3.54 10.01 0.71
CA VAL A 97 2.59 9.38 -0.23
C VAL A 97 1.47 8.65 0.53
N MET A 98 1.79 8.04 1.68
CA MET A 98 0.84 7.30 2.51
C MET A 98 -0.15 8.21 3.24
N LEU A 99 0.30 9.34 3.80
CA LEU A 99 -0.58 10.27 4.52
C LEU A 99 -1.68 10.85 3.62
N ARG A 100 -1.37 11.06 2.33
CA ARG A 100 -2.33 11.48 1.30
C ARG A 100 -3.32 10.38 0.87
N ARG A 101 -3.20 9.16 1.41
CA ARG A 101 -4.00 7.99 1.06
C ARG A 101 -4.69 7.42 2.31
N PRO A 102 -5.86 7.93 2.71
CA PRO A 102 -6.48 7.62 3.99
C PRO A 102 -6.72 6.12 4.24
N LEU A 103 -7.03 5.32 3.21
CA LEU A 103 -7.18 3.86 3.34
C LEU A 103 -5.86 3.16 3.74
N LEU A 104 -4.73 3.61 3.20
CA LEU A 104 -3.42 3.04 3.51
C LEU A 104 -2.95 3.49 4.89
N ARG A 105 -3.17 4.76 5.23
CA ARG A 105 -2.94 5.28 6.59
C ARG A 105 -3.74 4.49 7.63
N ALA A 106 -5.04 4.31 7.41
CA ALA A 106 -5.92 3.51 8.25
C ALA A 106 -5.39 2.06 8.44
N THR A 107 -4.78 1.50 7.40
CA THR A 107 -4.15 0.17 7.46
C THR A 107 -2.93 0.14 8.38
N LEU A 108 -2.12 1.20 8.39
CA LEU A 108 -0.92 1.28 9.22
C LEU A 108 -1.26 1.46 10.71
N VAL A 109 -2.17 2.39 11.03
CA VAL A 109 -2.55 2.68 12.42
C VAL A 109 -3.58 1.70 12.98
N GLY A 110 -4.16 0.84 12.13
CA GLY A 110 -5.14 -0.15 12.53
C GLY A 110 -6.51 0.45 12.84
N ASP A 111 -6.92 1.47 12.09
CA ASP A 111 -8.19 2.18 12.28
C ASP A 111 -9.37 1.24 11.99
N SER A 112 -10.06 0.84 13.06
CA SER A 112 -11.22 -0.05 13.01
C SER A 112 -12.49 0.63 12.54
N GLU A 113 -12.60 1.96 12.63
CA GLU A 113 -13.78 2.68 12.14
C GLU A 113 -13.81 2.63 10.61
N VAL A 114 -12.65 2.82 9.98
CA VAL A 114 -12.51 2.74 8.53
C VAL A 114 -12.48 1.29 8.06
N LEU A 115 -11.68 0.43 8.69
CA LEU A 115 -11.39 -0.91 8.15
C LEU A 115 -12.21 -2.06 8.77
N GLY A 116 -12.93 -1.83 9.88
CA GLY A 116 -13.73 -2.87 10.54
C GLY A 116 -12.93 -4.16 10.77
N LYS A 117 -13.50 -5.31 10.41
CA LYS A 117 -12.81 -6.61 10.53
C LYS A 117 -11.58 -6.80 9.62
N LEU A 118 -11.36 -5.94 8.61
CA LEU A 118 -10.13 -6.03 7.79
C LEU A 118 -8.88 -5.75 8.62
N THR A 119 -8.97 -4.95 9.69
CA THR A 119 -7.86 -4.72 10.63
C THR A 119 -7.30 -6.04 11.15
N ARG A 120 -8.18 -6.96 11.55
CA ARG A 120 -7.82 -8.28 12.09
C ARG A 120 -7.28 -9.22 11.02
N MET A 121 -7.89 -9.24 9.83
CA MET A 121 -7.39 -10.03 8.69
C MET A 121 -6.00 -9.58 8.26
N LYS A 122 -5.74 -8.27 8.24
CA LYS A 122 -4.42 -7.67 7.97
C LYS A 122 -3.39 -7.89 9.06
N ARG A 123 -3.81 -8.05 10.32
CA ARG A 123 -2.91 -8.39 11.44
C ARG A 123 -2.49 -9.87 11.40
N GLN A 124 -3.30 -10.73 10.77
CA GLN A 124 -3.04 -12.17 10.58
C GLN A 124 -2.39 -12.49 9.23
N SER A 125 -2.65 -11.71 8.19
CA SER A 125 -1.90 -11.73 6.94
C SER A 125 -0.65 -10.89 7.10
N VAL A 126 0.53 -11.41 6.81
CA VAL A 126 1.86 -10.80 6.97
C VAL A 126 2.07 -9.43 6.25
N THR A 127 1.02 -8.83 5.68
CA THR A 127 1.01 -7.70 4.73
C THR A 127 1.23 -6.30 5.32
N ALA A 128 1.20 -6.10 6.64
CA ALA A 128 1.62 -4.85 7.26
C ALA A 128 3.16 -4.73 7.35
N LEU A 129 3.85 -5.88 7.30
CA LEU A 129 5.30 -6.03 7.34
C LEU A 129 5.80 -6.97 6.22
N GLU A 130 5.20 -6.89 5.03
CA GLU A 130 5.81 -7.38 3.78
C GLU A 130 7.02 -6.53 3.37
N LEU A 131 7.70 -5.92 4.34
CA LEU A 131 9.12 -5.65 4.23
C LEU A 131 9.85 -7.01 4.17
N GLY A 132 9.51 -8.00 4.99
CA GLY A 132 9.92 -9.41 4.85
C GLY A 132 11.40 -9.65 4.47
N GLY A 133 11.69 -10.82 3.88
CA GLY A 133 13.06 -11.17 3.46
C GLY A 133 13.61 -10.26 2.35
N ALA A 134 12.76 -9.61 1.55
CA ALA A 134 13.19 -8.69 0.50
C ALA A 134 13.80 -7.40 1.08
N PHE A 135 13.18 -6.83 2.12
CA PHE A 135 13.70 -5.66 2.81
C PHE A 135 14.93 -5.99 3.64
N ASP A 136 14.96 -7.16 4.30
CA ASP A 136 16.16 -7.61 5.01
C ASP A 136 17.34 -7.78 4.03
N THR A 137 17.08 -8.32 2.83
CA THR A 137 18.08 -8.42 1.75
C THR A 137 18.52 -7.04 1.27
N TYR A 138 17.60 -6.10 1.11
CA TYR A 138 17.90 -4.72 0.74
C TYR A 138 18.79 -4.03 1.78
N LEU A 139 18.43 -4.10 3.06
CA LEU A 139 19.23 -3.52 4.15
C LEU A 139 20.61 -4.19 4.24
N ALA A 140 20.70 -5.51 4.08
CA ALA A 140 21.97 -6.22 4.06
C ALA A 140 22.91 -5.69 2.96
N ARG A 141 22.39 -5.44 1.75
CA ARG A 141 23.17 -4.83 0.64
C ARG A 141 23.63 -3.41 0.99
N LEU A 142 22.76 -2.59 1.60
CA LEU A 142 23.15 -1.25 2.02
C LEU A 142 24.24 -1.26 3.10
N ILE A 143 24.19 -2.22 4.01
CA ILE A 143 25.23 -2.43 5.03
C ILE A 143 26.55 -2.88 4.37
N GLU A 144 26.48 -3.82 3.42
CA GLU A 144 27.66 -4.29 2.67
C GLU A 144 28.36 -3.15 1.91
N HIS A 145 27.60 -2.26 1.29
CA HIS A 145 28.13 -1.06 0.63
C HIS A 145 28.55 0.05 1.60
N GLY A 146 28.33 -0.14 2.90
CA GLY A 146 28.63 0.80 3.95
C GLY A 146 27.74 2.05 3.93
N ALA A 147 26.60 2.01 3.25
CA ALA A 147 25.61 3.09 3.14
C ALA A 147 24.73 3.18 4.40
N VAL A 148 24.47 2.04 5.03
CA VAL A 148 23.77 1.91 6.32
C VAL A 148 24.73 1.28 7.33
N ARG A 149 24.73 1.77 8.58
CA ARG A 149 25.54 1.20 9.65
C ARG A 149 24.97 -0.15 10.11
N LYS A 150 25.83 -1.03 10.63
CA LYS A 150 25.42 -2.38 11.06
C LYS A 150 24.61 -2.37 12.36
N GLU A 151 24.94 -1.49 13.30
CA GLU A 151 24.21 -1.33 14.56
C GLU A 151 22.98 -0.43 14.36
N PRO A 152 21.82 -0.77 14.97
CA PRO A 152 21.64 -1.72 16.08
C PRO A 152 21.35 -3.18 15.68
N GLY A 153 21.44 -3.55 14.41
CA GLY A 153 21.16 -4.90 13.91
C GLY A 153 19.70 -5.19 13.60
N ASP A 154 18.74 -4.61 14.35
CA ASP A 154 17.30 -4.70 14.08
C ASP A 154 16.73 -3.42 13.44
N HIS A 155 17.20 -3.13 12.23
CA HIS A 155 16.81 -1.93 11.48
C HIS A 155 15.31 -1.89 11.15
N THR A 156 14.72 -3.05 10.85
CA THR A 156 13.29 -3.15 10.49
C THR A 156 12.42 -2.69 11.64
N THR A 157 12.68 -3.14 12.87
CA THR A 157 11.94 -2.70 14.06
C THR A 157 12.15 -1.21 14.35
N VAL A 158 13.38 -0.72 14.21
CA VAL A 158 13.69 0.70 14.45
C VAL A 158 12.96 1.60 13.45
N ILE A 159 13.04 1.30 12.16
CA ILE A 159 12.34 2.05 11.10
C ILE A 159 10.83 2.00 11.34
N GLY A 160 10.29 0.80 11.59
CA GLY A 160 8.87 0.63 11.87
C GLY A 160 8.39 1.44 13.07
N SER A 161 9.19 1.50 14.14
CA SER A 161 8.90 2.28 15.35
C SER A 161 8.91 3.78 15.09
N ILE A 162 9.90 4.27 14.33
CA ILE A 162 9.98 5.68 13.92
C ILE A 162 8.74 6.05 13.09
N VAL A 163 8.47 5.30 12.03
CA VAL A 163 7.34 5.54 11.12
C VAL A 163 6.00 5.47 11.86
N TYR A 164 5.78 4.42 12.66
CA TYR A 164 4.54 4.27 13.42
C TYR A 164 4.36 5.42 14.42
N GLY A 165 5.41 5.78 15.17
CA GLY A 165 5.37 6.87 16.12
C GLY A 165 4.96 8.19 15.47
N PHE A 166 5.59 8.55 14.34
CA PHE A 166 5.27 9.78 13.62
C PHE A 166 3.88 9.80 12.99
N VAL A 167 3.36 8.66 12.53
CA VAL A 167 2.05 8.58 11.84
C VAL A 167 0.88 8.45 12.82
N ALA A 168 1.07 7.73 13.93
CA ALA A 168 0.01 7.47 14.90
C ALA A 168 -0.11 8.59 15.96
N LEU A 169 0.99 9.26 16.32
CA LEU A 169 0.98 10.32 17.33
C LEU A 169 0.00 11.47 17.04
N PRO A 170 -0.14 11.99 15.79
CA PRO A 170 -1.09 13.08 15.50
C PRO A 170 -2.54 12.78 15.89
N ASP A 171 -2.97 11.52 15.88
CA ASP A 171 -4.34 11.13 16.28
C ASP A 171 -4.57 11.30 17.79
N MET A 172 -3.50 11.30 18.59
CA MET A 172 -3.54 11.52 20.04
C MET A 172 -3.46 13.00 20.41
N LEU A 173 -3.10 13.87 19.45
CA LEU A 173 -2.94 15.31 19.66
C LEU A 173 -4.20 16.08 19.29
N ARG A 174 -4.35 17.26 19.90
CA ARG A 174 -5.34 18.26 19.48
C ARG A 174 -4.98 18.77 18.08
N GLU A 175 -6.00 19.15 17.31
CA GLU A 175 -5.83 19.53 15.90
C GLU A 175 -4.82 20.66 15.71
N GLU A 176 -4.81 21.66 16.60
CA GLU A 176 -3.90 22.82 16.54
C GLU A 176 -2.44 22.46 16.83
N ALA A 177 -2.21 21.31 17.49
CA ALA A 177 -0.88 20.81 17.82
C ALA A 177 -0.33 19.84 16.76
N ARG A 178 -1.12 19.51 15.72
CA ARG A 178 -0.70 18.59 14.65
C ARG A 178 0.25 19.30 13.69
N LEU A 179 1.29 18.58 13.29
CA LEU A 179 2.19 19.03 12.23
C LEU A 179 1.56 18.73 10.86
N PRO A 180 1.86 19.55 9.84
CA PRO A 180 1.51 19.23 8.45
C PRO A 180 2.14 17.90 8.00
N ASP A 181 1.46 17.18 7.11
CA ASP A 181 1.90 15.87 6.60
C ASP A 181 3.31 15.93 5.98
N GLU A 182 3.61 17.00 5.23
CA GLU A 182 4.93 17.22 4.64
C GLU A 182 6.02 17.28 5.72
N ARG A 183 5.73 17.95 6.85
CA ARG A 183 6.68 18.07 7.95
C ARG A 183 6.89 16.74 8.66
N ILE A 184 5.85 15.92 8.79
CA ILE A 184 5.96 14.57 9.34
C ILE A 184 6.88 13.71 8.47
N ALA A 185 6.71 13.77 7.14
CA ALA A 185 7.55 13.04 6.20
C ALA A 185 9.03 13.47 6.27
N GLU A 186 9.31 14.77 6.36
CA GLU A 186 10.67 15.30 6.56
C GLU A 186 11.31 14.79 7.86
N LEU A 187 10.56 14.81 8.96
CA LEU A 187 11.06 14.36 10.26
C LEU A 187 11.36 12.86 10.26
N VAL A 188 10.53 12.05 9.58
CA VAL A 188 10.79 10.61 9.41
C VAL A 188 12.10 10.40 8.64
N ALA A 189 12.28 11.09 7.52
CA ALA A 189 13.50 10.99 6.72
C ALA A 189 14.74 11.40 7.53
N ASP A 190 14.73 12.57 8.17
CA ASP A 190 15.85 13.07 8.98
C ASP A 190 16.17 12.11 10.14
N THR A 191 15.14 11.63 10.84
CA THR A 191 15.32 10.69 11.96
C THR A 191 15.94 9.38 11.49
N ILE A 192 15.44 8.79 10.39
CA ILE A 192 16.00 7.56 9.80
C ILE A 192 17.44 7.78 9.34
N GLY A 193 17.71 8.88 8.61
CA GLY A 193 19.05 9.21 8.13
C GLY A 193 20.05 9.31 9.28
N ARG A 194 19.72 10.08 10.33
CA ARG A 194 20.56 10.17 11.54
C ARG A 194 20.68 8.84 12.27
N ALA A 195 19.63 8.02 12.27
CA ALA A 195 19.56 6.76 13.01
C ALA A 195 20.25 5.57 12.32
N MET A 196 20.56 5.62 11.02
CA MET A 196 21.21 4.48 10.37
C MET A 196 22.06 4.78 9.13
N GLU A 197 22.00 5.98 8.54
CA GLU A 197 22.81 6.28 7.34
C GLU A 197 24.24 6.68 7.70
N THR A 198 25.13 6.52 6.72
CA THR A 198 26.54 6.94 6.79
C THR A 198 26.83 7.97 5.69
N GLY A 199 28.06 8.50 5.63
CA GLY A 199 28.50 9.36 4.53
C GLY A 199 28.51 8.71 3.13
N ARG A 200 28.19 7.42 3.00
CA ARG A 200 28.07 6.69 1.72
C ARG A 200 26.63 6.38 1.31
N ALA A 201 25.63 6.91 2.03
CA ALA A 201 24.22 6.63 1.80
C ALA A 201 23.75 6.94 0.38
N SER A 202 24.26 8.02 -0.23
CA SER A 202 23.94 8.44 -1.59
C SER A 202 24.91 7.91 -2.66
N SER A 203 25.67 6.84 -2.36
CA SER A 203 26.55 6.23 -3.36
C SER A 203 25.74 5.58 -4.48
N ALA A 204 26.28 5.54 -5.70
CA ALA A 204 25.61 4.96 -6.86
C ALA A 204 25.17 3.49 -6.62
N ALA A 205 25.93 2.72 -5.83
CA ALA A 205 25.58 1.36 -5.44
C ALA A 205 24.36 1.32 -4.51
N ALA A 206 24.29 2.21 -3.52
CA ALA A 206 23.18 2.31 -2.57
C ALA A 206 21.90 2.81 -3.24
N THR A 207 22.01 3.81 -4.12
CA THR A 207 20.89 4.28 -4.95
C THR A 207 20.36 3.17 -5.83
N ARG A 208 21.23 2.43 -6.53
CA ARG A 208 20.81 1.28 -7.35
C ARG A 208 20.09 0.22 -6.51
N ALA A 209 20.66 -0.16 -5.36
CA ALA A 209 20.02 -1.13 -4.47
C ALA A 209 18.63 -0.69 -4.00
N THR A 210 18.43 0.62 -3.78
CA THR A 210 17.14 1.21 -3.38
C THR A 210 16.11 1.16 -4.51
N LEU A 211 16.53 1.48 -5.74
CA LEU A 211 15.66 1.40 -6.92
C LEU A 211 15.31 -0.05 -7.26
N ASP A 212 16.28 -0.97 -7.21
CA ASP A 212 16.06 -2.41 -7.46
C ASP A 212 15.05 -3.00 -6.45
N PHE A 213 15.16 -2.59 -5.17
CA PHE A 213 14.20 -2.98 -4.14
C PHE A 213 12.78 -2.49 -4.47
N LEU A 214 12.64 -1.22 -4.86
CA LEU A 214 11.34 -0.66 -5.23
C LEU A 214 10.75 -1.33 -6.47
N ASP A 215 11.56 -1.61 -7.49
CA ASP A 215 11.12 -2.31 -8.70
C ASP A 215 10.57 -3.70 -8.35
N ALA A 216 11.29 -4.46 -7.52
CA ALA A 216 10.81 -5.75 -7.02
C ALA A 216 9.49 -5.63 -6.23
N MET A 217 9.36 -4.62 -5.37
CA MET A 217 8.14 -4.40 -4.60
C MET A 217 6.95 -4.03 -5.48
N VAL A 218 7.15 -3.21 -6.52
CA VAL A 218 6.13 -2.86 -7.51
C VAL A 218 5.67 -4.10 -8.27
N GLU A 219 6.60 -4.94 -8.73
CA GLU A 219 6.26 -6.20 -9.42
C GLU A 219 5.44 -7.15 -8.54
N ILE A 220 5.90 -7.38 -7.30
CA ILE A 220 5.18 -8.23 -6.33
C ILE A 220 3.77 -7.69 -6.08
N ALA A 221 3.62 -6.38 -5.91
CA ALA A 221 2.32 -5.75 -5.67
C ALA A 221 1.40 -5.86 -6.89
N ARG A 222 1.93 -5.66 -8.11
CA ARG A 222 1.17 -5.81 -9.36
C ARG A 222 0.68 -7.23 -9.57
N HIS A 223 1.54 -8.23 -9.32
CA HIS A 223 1.17 -9.64 -9.42
C HIS A 223 0.02 -9.98 -8.47
N LYS A 224 0.14 -9.60 -7.19
CA LYS A 224 -0.92 -9.77 -6.19
C LYS A 224 -2.22 -9.08 -6.56
N LEU A 225 -2.15 -7.88 -7.17
CA LEU A 225 -3.33 -7.17 -7.65
C LEU A 225 -3.97 -7.94 -8.81
N ALA A 226 -3.19 -8.36 -9.81
CA ALA A 226 -3.68 -9.11 -10.96
C ALA A 226 -4.43 -10.38 -10.55
N ASP A 227 -3.86 -11.15 -9.61
CA ASP A 227 -4.49 -12.35 -9.05
C ASP A 227 -5.85 -12.06 -8.39
N SER A 228 -5.98 -10.86 -7.81
CA SER A 228 -7.20 -10.43 -7.13
C SER A 228 -8.25 -9.80 -8.05
N MET A 229 -7.92 -9.49 -9.31
CA MET A 229 -8.82 -8.81 -10.26
C MET A 229 -9.68 -9.78 -11.09
N GLY A 230 -9.61 -11.08 -10.82
CA GLY A 230 -10.49 -12.10 -11.41
C GLY A 230 -10.02 -12.65 -12.76
N ALA A 231 -8.74 -12.51 -13.11
CA ALA A 231 -8.13 -13.23 -14.23
C ALA A 231 -7.69 -14.63 -13.78
N LYS A 232 -8.64 -15.50 -13.39
CA LYS A 232 -8.35 -16.93 -13.45
C LYS A 232 -8.65 -17.39 -14.86
N GLU A 233 -7.59 -17.73 -15.60
CA GLU A 233 -7.70 -18.63 -16.74
C GLU A 233 -8.61 -19.78 -16.33
N ARG A 234 -9.65 -20.00 -17.14
CA ARG A 234 -10.47 -21.20 -17.03
C ARG A 234 -9.57 -22.35 -17.47
N VAL A 235 -8.98 -23.04 -16.50
CA VAL A 235 -8.46 -24.40 -16.68
C VAL A 235 -9.64 -25.36 -16.64
#